data_AF-A0A5C6MHB1-F1
#
_entry.id   AF-A0A5C6MHB1-F1
#
_cell.length_a   1.000
_cell.length_b   1.000
_cell.length_c   1.000
_cell.angle_alpha   90.00
_cell.angle_beta   90.00
_cell.angle_gamma   90.00
#
_symmetry.space_group_name_H-M   'P 1'
#
loop_
_entity.id
_entity.type
_entity.pdbx_description
1 polymer ?
#
loop_
_entity_poly.entity_id
_entity_poly.type
_entity_poly.pdbx_seq_one_letter_code
_entity_poly.pdbx_strand_id
1 'polypeptide(L)'
;MYFLRRLRSFNICRKLLWMFYQSVVASVLSYAVVCWGGSATKADLSRLEKLIRRAGSVVGMKLEPLATVAERRTIDKLRSIMDNVRHPLHTVIHSQRSLISQRLRLP
;
A
#
# COMPACT_ATOMS: atom_id res chain seq x y z
N MET A 1 -9.35 -11.92 -7.94
CA MET A 1 -10.67 -11.28 -8.26
C MET A 1 -11.88 -12.17 -7.99
N TYR A 2 -11.75 -13.50 -8.04
CA TYR A 2 -12.86 -14.43 -7.79
C TYR A 2 -13.64 -14.13 -6.50
N PHE A 3 -12.96 -14.08 -5.35
CA PHE A 3 -13.62 -13.85 -4.05
C PHE A 3 -14.39 -12.54 -3.97
N LEU A 4 -13.83 -11.43 -4.46
CA LEU A 4 -14.55 -10.14 -4.52
C LEU A 4 -15.81 -10.22 -5.36
N ARG A 5 -15.74 -10.88 -6.53
CA ARG A 5 -16.91 -11.07 -7.41
C ARG A 5 -17.95 -11.98 -6.77
N ARG A 6 -17.50 -13.04 -6.09
CA ARG A 6 -18.38 -13.96 -5.36
C ARG A 6 -19.09 -13.26 -4.21
N LEU A 7 -18.39 -12.46 -3.42
CA LEU A 7 -19.00 -11.64 -2.36
C LEU A 7 -20.00 -10.63 -2.93
N ARG A 8 -19.67 -9.99 -4.06
CA ARG A 8 -20.61 -9.10 -4.76
C ARG A 8 -21.90 -9.81 -5.17
N SER A 9 -21.81 -11.08 -5.61
CA SER A 9 -22.97 -11.86 -6.04
C SER A 9 -23.95 -12.20 -4.91
N PHE A 10 -23.52 -12.12 -3.65
CA PHE A 10 -24.40 -12.26 -2.49
C PHE A 10 -25.13 -10.95 -2.09
N ASN A 11 -25.11 -9.92 -2.96
CA ASN A 11 -25.72 -8.61 -2.71
C ASN A 11 -25.26 -7.92 -1.41
N ILE A 12 -24.04 -8.20 -0.98
CA ILE A 12 -23.42 -7.54 0.17
C ILE A 12 -23.24 -6.04 -0.10
N CYS A 13 -23.40 -5.21 0.94
CA CYS A 13 -23.26 -3.76 0.84
C CYS A 13 -21.82 -3.34 0.46
N ARG A 14 -21.70 -2.19 -0.23
CA ARG A 14 -20.41 -1.69 -0.74
C ARG A 14 -19.38 -1.49 0.36
N LYS A 15 -19.82 -1.09 1.57
CA LYS A 15 -18.95 -0.90 2.74
C LYS A 15 -18.23 -2.19 3.14
N LEU A 16 -18.95 -3.32 3.18
CA LEU A 16 -18.33 -4.60 3.55
C LEU A 16 -17.40 -5.11 2.45
N LEU A 17 -17.74 -4.92 1.17
CA LEU A 17 -16.83 -5.22 0.06
C LEU A 17 -15.54 -4.38 0.11
N TRP A 18 -15.66 -3.10 0.45
CA TRP A 18 -14.51 -2.21 0.63
C TRP A 18 -13.64 -2.66 1.81
N MET A 19 -14.24 -3.02 2.94
CA MET A 19 -13.51 -3.57 4.09
C MET A 19 -12.76 -4.85 3.73
N PHE A 20 -13.41 -5.78 3.02
CA PHE A 20 -12.75 -7.01 2.55
C PHE A 20 -11.60 -6.73 1.58
N TYR A 21 -11.78 -5.79 0.65
CA TYR A 21 -10.70 -5.36 -0.24
C TYR A 21 -9.52 -4.81 0.57
N GLN A 22 -9.77 -3.91 1.53
CA GLN A 22 -8.72 -3.30 2.34
C GLN A 22 -7.99 -4.31 3.23
N SER A 23 -8.71 -5.26 3.84
CA SER A 23 -8.11 -6.22 4.77
C SER A 23 -7.34 -7.33 4.08
N VAL A 24 -7.81 -7.82 2.93
CA VAL A 24 -7.22 -9.00 2.25
C VAL A 24 -6.47 -8.62 0.99
N VAL A 25 -7.12 -7.93 0.05
CA VAL A 25 -6.52 -7.70 -1.27
C VAL A 25 -5.42 -6.64 -1.18
N ALA A 26 -5.68 -5.53 -0.50
CA ALA A 26 -4.71 -4.45 -0.34
C ALA A 26 -3.52 -4.89 0.51
N SER A 27 -3.72 -5.70 1.56
CA SER A 27 -2.63 -6.20 2.39
C SER A 27 -1.68 -7.13 1.61
N VAL A 28 -2.23 -8.09 0.84
CA VAL A 28 -1.43 -8.97 -0.02
C VAL A 28 -0.67 -8.18 -1.09
N LEU A 29 -1.33 -7.21 -1.74
CA LEU A 29 -0.68 -6.37 -2.74
C LEU A 29 0.44 -5.51 -2.14
N SER A 30 0.21 -4.90 -0.97
CA SER A 30 1.24 -4.13 -0.26
C SER A 30 2.42 -5.00 0.15
N TYR A 31 2.18 -6.20 0.69
CA TYR A 31 3.25 -7.13 1.05
C TYR A 31 4.04 -7.56 -0.19
N ALA A 32 3.34 -7.96 -1.26
CA ALA A 32 3.98 -8.36 -2.50
C ALA A 32 4.92 -7.26 -2.96
N VAL A 33 4.44 -6.02 -3.15
CA VAL A 33 5.22 -4.85 -3.60
C VAL A 33 6.48 -4.61 -2.77
N VAL A 34 6.46 -4.84 -1.46
CA VAL A 34 7.69 -4.72 -0.65
C VAL A 34 8.73 -5.77 -1.04
N CYS A 35 8.31 -7.01 -1.30
CA CYS A 35 9.23 -8.11 -1.62
C CYS A 35 9.79 -8.06 -3.05
N TRP A 36 8.97 -7.70 -4.05
CA TRP A 36 9.35 -7.73 -5.48
C TRP A 36 9.37 -6.36 -6.17
N GLY A 37 8.88 -5.30 -5.53
CA GLY A 37 8.58 -4.03 -6.20
C GLY A 37 9.82 -3.33 -6.72
N GLY A 38 10.98 -3.53 -6.08
CA GLY A 38 12.27 -3.03 -6.57
C GLY A 38 12.73 -3.68 -7.87
N SER A 39 12.22 -4.87 -8.19
CA SER A 39 12.50 -5.59 -9.44
C SER A 39 11.32 -5.56 -10.43
N ALA A 40 10.21 -4.92 -10.07
CA ALA A 40 9.02 -4.87 -10.91
C ALA A 40 9.21 -3.93 -12.10
N THR A 41 8.86 -4.42 -13.29
CA THR A 41 8.90 -3.59 -14.50
C THR A 41 7.72 -2.61 -14.53
N LYS A 42 7.79 -1.58 -15.40
CA LYS A 42 6.64 -0.70 -15.68
C LYS A 42 5.40 -1.48 -16.14
N ALA A 43 5.60 -2.59 -16.85
CA ALA A 43 4.52 -3.47 -17.30
C ALA A 43 3.85 -4.19 -16.11
N ASP A 44 4.63 -4.67 -15.14
CA ASP A 44 4.12 -5.30 -13.93
C ASP A 44 3.29 -4.31 -13.10
N LEU A 45 3.81 -3.11 -12.88
CA LEU A 45 3.10 -2.04 -12.17
C LEU A 45 1.79 -1.69 -12.88
N SER A 46 1.81 -1.58 -14.21
CA SER A 46 0.60 -1.33 -15.01
C SER A 46 -0.42 -2.47 -14.89
N ARG A 47 0.05 -3.73 -14.79
CA ARG A 47 -0.83 -4.89 -14.59
C ARG A 47 -1.49 -4.85 -13.21
N LEU A 48 -0.75 -4.48 -12.17
CA LEU A 48 -1.30 -4.29 -10.83
C LEU A 48 -2.32 -3.16 -10.78
N GLU A 49 -2.06 -2.05 -11.45
CA GLU A 49 -3.01 -0.94 -11.51
C GLU A 49 -4.32 -1.35 -12.20
N LYS A 50 -4.23 -2.11 -13.30
CA LYS A 50 -5.42 -2.71 -13.96
C LYS A 50 -6.20 -3.63 -13.02
N LEU A 51 -5.52 -4.40 -12.17
CA LEU A 51 -6.18 -5.25 -11.17
C LEU A 51 -6.92 -4.42 -10.11
N ILE A 52 -6.32 -3.33 -9.64
CA ILE A 52 -6.96 -2.42 -8.68
C ILE A 52 -8.17 -1.73 -9.30
N ARG A 53 -8.07 -1.26 -10.55
CA ARG A 53 -9.20 -0.69 -11.28
C ARG A 53 -10.35 -1.69 -11.42
N ARG A 54 -10.05 -2.94 -11.77
CA ARG A 54 -11.05 -4.02 -11.81
C ARG A 54 -11.65 -4.30 -10.44
N ALA A 55 -10.86 -4.24 -9.36
CA ALA A 55 -11.38 -4.36 -8.00
C ALA A 55 -12.32 -3.22 -7.65
N GLY A 56 -11.99 -1.99 -8.04
CA GLY A 56 -12.86 -0.83 -7.86
C GLY A 56 -14.21 -0.98 -8.57
N SER A 57 -14.23 -1.52 -9.78
CA SER A 57 -15.48 -1.84 -10.49
C SER A 57 -16.35 -2.86 -9.73
N VAL A 58 -15.74 -3.85 -9.05
CA VAL A 58 -16.49 -4.86 -8.28
C VAL A 58 -17.00 -4.29 -6.95
N VAL A 59 -16.17 -3.49 -6.27
CA VAL A 59 -16.56 -2.81 -5.01
C VAL A 59 -17.59 -1.70 -5.28
N GLY A 60 -17.58 -1.12 -6.48
CA GLY A 60 -18.47 -0.03 -6.88
C GLY A 60 -17.94 1.35 -6.47
N MET A 61 -16.62 1.52 -6.40
CA MET A 61 -15.95 2.81 -6.14
C MET A 61 -14.53 2.83 -6.71
N LYS A 62 -13.99 4.03 -6.93
CA LYS A 62 -12.57 4.18 -7.29
C LYS A 62 -11.71 3.80 -6.09
N LEU A 63 -10.74 2.92 -6.32
CA LEU A 63 -9.77 2.51 -5.31
C LEU A 63 -8.46 3.25 -5.57
N GLU A 64 -7.75 3.56 -4.47
CA GLU A 64 -6.47 4.24 -4.52
C GLU A 64 -5.42 3.41 -5.29
N PRO A 65 -4.56 4.05 -6.10
CA PRO A 65 -3.46 3.37 -6.77
C PRO A 65 -2.51 2.70 -5.79
N LEU A 66 -1.89 1.60 -6.21
CA LEU A 66 -0.96 0.83 -5.37
C LEU A 66 0.22 1.68 -4.88
N ALA A 67 0.76 2.52 -5.77
CA ALA A 67 1.87 3.40 -5.46
C ALA A 67 1.51 4.37 -4.32
N THR A 68 0.34 5.00 -4.38
CA THR A 68 -0.13 5.93 -3.34
C THR A 68 -0.36 5.22 -2.00
N VAL A 69 -0.94 4.02 -2.02
CA VAL A 69 -1.14 3.22 -0.81
C VAL A 69 0.21 2.78 -0.21
N ALA A 70 1.14 2.33 -1.05
CA ALA A 70 2.47 1.93 -0.63
C ALA A 70 3.25 3.12 -0.05
N GLU A 71 3.24 4.28 -0.73
CA GLU A 71 3.87 5.51 -0.26
C GLU A 71 3.32 5.95 1.10
N ARG A 72 1.99 6.04 1.25
CA ARG A 72 1.36 6.38 2.53
C ARG A 72 1.80 5.41 3.63
N ARG A 73 1.74 4.10 3.38
CA ARG A 73 2.15 3.08 4.36
C ARG A 73 3.63 3.18 4.71
N THR A 74 4.50 3.45 3.74
CA THR A 74 5.93 3.67 3.97
C THR A 74 6.15 4.89 4.85
N ILE A 75 5.48 6.00 4.56
CA ILE A 75 5.55 7.22 5.38
C ILE A 75 5.07 6.96 6.81
N ASP A 76 3.93 6.29 6.97
CA ASP A 76 3.37 5.97 8.29
C ASP A 76 4.32 5.05 9.09
N LYS A 77 4.96 4.10 8.41
CA LYS A 77 5.96 3.22 9.04
C LYS A 77 7.23 4.00 9.42
N LEU A 78 7.71 4.88 8.55
CA LEU A 78 8.87 5.75 8.83
C LEU A 78 8.59 6.64 10.05
N ARG A 79 7.42 7.27 10.12
CA ARG A 79 6.98 8.06 11.28
C ARG A 79 6.96 7.21 12.55
N SER A 80 6.35 6.02 12.49
CA SER A 80 6.32 5.10 13.64
C SER A 80 7.71 4.71 14.14
N ILE A 81 8.72 4.60 13.26
CA ILE A 81 10.11 4.36 13.66
C ILE A 81 10.74 5.61 14.26
N MET A 82 10.51 6.78 13.66
CA MET A 82 11.02 8.05 14.15
C MET A 82 10.45 8.42 15.52
N ASP A 83 9.19 8.10 15.79
CA ASP A 83 8.54 8.39 17.06
C ASP A 83 8.96 7.41 18.17
N ASN A 84 9.59 6.28 17.81
CA ASN A 84 10.05 5.26 18.76
C ASN A 84 11.57 5.25 18.90
N VAL A 85 12.09 5.94 19.92
CA VAL A 85 13.53 6.02 20.21
C VAL A 85 14.18 4.65 20.48
N ARG A 86 13.41 3.66 20.95
CA ARG A 86 13.91 2.30 21.21
C ARG A 86 13.93 1.41 19.96
N HIS A 87 13.44 1.90 18.82
CA HIS A 87 13.41 1.11 17.60
C HIS A 87 14.84 0.90 17.07
N PRO A 88 15.23 -0.31 16.65
CA PRO A 88 16.61 -0.60 16.22
C PRO A 88 17.06 0.26 15.02
N LEU A 89 16.11 0.68 14.17
CA LEU A 89 16.38 1.57 13.03
C LEU A 89 16.22 3.07 13.32
N HIS A 90 15.88 3.46 14.55
CA HIS A 90 15.62 4.87 14.90
C HIS A 90 16.83 5.76 14.60
N THR A 91 18.01 5.37 15.08
CA THR A 91 19.26 6.14 14.89
C THR A 91 19.66 6.24 13.43
N VAL A 92 19.52 5.14 12.67
CA VAL A 92 19.82 5.08 11.24
C VAL A 92 18.93 6.07 10.47
N ILE A 93 17.62 6.00 10.65
CA ILE A 93 16.67 6.90 9.97
C ILE A 93 16.87 8.34 10.41
N HIS A 94 17.11 8.57 11.70
CA HIS A 94 17.37 9.90 12.23
C HIS A 94 18.65 10.53 11.63
N SER A 95 19.72 9.75 11.44
CA SER A 95 20.96 10.21 10.83
C SER A 95 20.84 10.56 9.34
N GLN A 96 19.89 9.95 8.63
CA GLN A 96 19.60 10.26 7.23
C GLN A 96 18.79 11.54 7.05
N ARG A 97 18.38 12.18 8.14
CA ARG A 97 17.64 13.44 8.11
C ARG A 97 18.59 14.60 7.78
N SER A 98 18.24 15.36 6.75
CA SER A 98 18.96 16.59 6.42
C SER A 98 18.87 17.58 7.59
N LEU A 99 20.02 18.07 8.07
CA LEU A 99 20.05 19.07 9.13
C LEU A 99 19.43 20.41 8.72
N ILE A 100 19.38 20.70 7.42
CA ILE A 100 18.89 21.97 6.87
C ILE A 100 17.38 21.91 6.58
N SER A 101 16.92 20.82 5.96
CA SER A 101 15.53 20.71 5.49
C SER A 101 14.67 19.74 6.29
N GLN A 102 15.28 19.02 7.23
CA GLN A 102 14.66 17.95 8.01
C GLN A 102 14.00 16.82 7.20
N ARG A 103 14.26 16.75 5.89
CA ARG A 103 13.80 15.68 4.99
C ARG A 103 14.74 14.48 5.07
N LEU A 104 14.20 13.27 4.91
CA LEU A 104 15.01 12.06 4.74
C LEU A 104 15.74 12.13 3.40
N ARG A 105 17.06 11.95 3.44
CA ARG A 105 17.88 11.82 2.24
C ARG A 105 17.68 10.40 1.72
N LEU A 106 17.31 10.29 0.44
CA LEU A 106 17.35 9.00 -0.25
C LEU A 106 18.82 8.55 -0.32
N PRO A 107 19.10 7.24 -0.23
CA PRO A 107 20.43 6.70 -0.52
C PRO A 107 20.85 7.01 -1.96
#